data_AF-A0A7K4FV43-F1
#
_entry.id   AF-A0A7K4FV43-F1
#
_cell.length_a   1.000
_cell.length_b   1.000
_cell.length_c   1.000
_cell.angle_alpha   90.00
_cell.angle_beta   90.00
_cell.angle_gamma   90.00
#
_symmetry.space_group_name_H-M   'P 1'
#
loop_
_entity.id
_entity.type
_entity.pdbx_description
1 polymer ?
#
loop_
_entity_poly.entity_id
_entity_poly.type
_entity_poly.pdbx_seq_one_letter_code
_entity_poly.pdbx_strand_id
1 'polypeptide(L)'
;MTSVLDQKEFEDLRTFRGKVSKEEVKKILDLVEENILKGNSLKSAIIFAYTDYIEEVRGKKEVYSLISEILEKYSQKLGLENVSQLILNTLD
;
A
#
# COMPACT_ATOMS: atom_id res chain seq x y z
N MET A 1 2.41 24.53 -2.95
CA MET A 1 1.66 23.28 -2.64
C MET A 1 2.65 22.14 -2.81
N THR A 2 2.98 21.45 -1.72
CA THR A 2 3.89 20.29 -1.74
C THR A 2 3.11 19.08 -2.22
N SER A 3 3.61 18.36 -3.24
CA SER A 3 2.94 17.16 -3.75
C SER A 3 2.93 16.09 -2.66
N VAL A 4 1.93 15.19 -2.67
CA VAL A 4 1.94 14.01 -1.78
C VAL A 4 3.15 13.11 -2.09
N LEU A 5 3.65 13.16 -3.32
CA LEU A 5 4.85 12.44 -3.75
C LEU A 5 6.15 13.00 -3.16
N ASP A 6 6.13 14.21 -2.60
CA ASP A 6 7.28 14.82 -1.92
C ASP A 6 7.23 14.57 -0.41
N GLN A 7 6.29 13.74 0.06
CA GLN A 7 6.24 13.31 1.46
C GLN A 7 7.27 12.21 1.69
N LYS A 8 7.89 12.24 2.88
CA LYS A 8 8.96 11.32 3.27
C LYS A 8 8.61 9.85 3.01
N GLU A 9 7.38 9.44 3.27
CA GLU A 9 6.99 8.03 3.09
C GLU A 9 7.04 7.60 1.61
N PHE A 10 6.68 8.49 0.68
CA PHE A 10 6.79 8.21 -0.76
C PHE A 10 8.25 8.29 -1.24
N GLU A 11 9.08 9.15 -0.65
CA GLU A 11 10.53 9.16 -0.91
C GLU A 11 11.17 7.84 -0.45
N ASP A 12 10.84 7.39 0.75
CA ASP A 12 11.29 6.11 1.31
C ASP A 12 10.81 4.94 0.43
N LEU A 13 9.56 5.00 -0.08
CA LEU A 13 9.00 3.97 -0.95
C LEU A 13 9.77 3.85 -2.27
N ARG A 14 10.27 4.96 -2.84
CA ARG A 14 11.09 4.94 -4.08
C ARG A 14 12.37 4.12 -3.92
N THR A 15 12.90 3.99 -2.71
CA THR A 15 14.13 3.19 -2.46
C THR A 15 13.93 1.68 -2.70
N PHE A 16 12.67 1.24 -2.82
CA PHE A 16 12.26 -0.13 -3.09
C PHE A 16 11.88 -0.43 -4.54
N ARG A 17 12.00 0.56 -5.45
CA ARG A 17 11.84 0.35 -6.90
C ARG A 17 12.71 -0.80 -7.40
N GLY A 18 12.12 -1.71 -8.17
CA GLY A 18 12.79 -2.91 -8.69
C GLY A 18 13.16 -3.98 -7.65
N LYS A 19 12.94 -3.74 -6.35
CA LYS A 19 13.18 -4.72 -5.27
C LYS A 19 11.91 -5.48 -4.87
N VAL A 20 10.75 -4.94 -5.21
CA VAL A 20 9.45 -5.59 -5.02
C VAL A 20 8.74 -5.72 -6.36
N SER A 21 8.01 -6.81 -6.55
CA SER A 21 7.16 -6.97 -7.73
C SER A 21 5.95 -6.05 -7.62
N LYS A 22 5.80 -5.14 -8.59
CA LYS A 22 4.62 -4.27 -8.71
C LYS A 22 3.33 -5.08 -8.82
N GLU A 23 3.37 -6.22 -9.51
CA GLU A 23 2.22 -7.11 -9.65
C GLU A 23 1.81 -7.75 -8.31
N GLU A 24 2.78 -8.13 -7.47
CA GLU A 24 2.50 -8.65 -6.12
C GLU A 24 1.85 -7.57 -5.25
N VAL A 25 2.41 -6.36 -5.24
CA VAL A 25 1.86 -5.23 -4.48
C VAL A 25 0.46 -4.89 -4.97
N LYS A 26 0.22 -4.90 -6.28
CA LYS A 26 -1.10 -4.66 -6.86
C LYS A 26 -2.12 -5.68 -6.35
N LYS A 27 -1.82 -6.98 -6.38
CA LYS A 27 -2.73 -8.02 -5.89
C LYS A 27 -3.13 -7.81 -4.43
N ILE A 28 -2.18 -7.40 -3.59
CA ILE A 28 -2.43 -7.12 -2.17
C ILE A 28 -3.32 -5.88 -2.02
N LEU A 29 -3.03 -4.79 -2.74
CA LEU A 29 -3.84 -3.57 -2.72
C LEU A 29 -5.26 -3.81 -3.23
N ASP A 30 -5.42 -4.56 -4.32
CA ASP A 30 -6.73 -4.97 -4.85
C ASP A 30 -7.51 -5.74 -3.77
N LEU A 31 -6.86 -6.65 -3.03
CA LEU A 31 -7.50 -7.40 -1.94
C LEU A 31 -7.88 -6.50 -0.75
N VAL A 32 -7.08 -5.48 -0.44
CA VAL A 32 -7.44 -4.47 0.57
C VAL A 32 -8.71 -3.73 0.13
N GLU A 33 -8.77 -3.29 -1.12
CA GLU A 33 -9.94 -2.61 -1.70
C GLU A 33 -11.18 -3.51 -1.67
N GLU A 34 -11.07 -4.77 -2.10
CA GLU A 34 -12.16 -5.73 -2.01
C GLU A 34 -12.69 -5.93 -0.58
N ASN A 35 -11.80 -6.00 0.41
CA ASN A 35 -12.19 -6.13 1.81
C ASN A 35 -12.91 -4.89 2.33
N ILE A 36 -12.48 -3.69 1.91
CA ILE A 36 -13.19 -2.44 2.20
C ILE A 36 -14.58 -2.43 1.58
N LEU A 37 -14.72 -2.85 0.32
CA LEU A 37 -16.03 -2.95 -0.36
C LEU A 37 -16.98 -3.92 0.34
N LYS A 38 -16.46 -4.94 1.03
CA LYS A 38 -17.23 -5.86 1.89
C LYS A 38 -17.63 -5.26 3.25
N GLY A 39 -17.31 -3.98 3.50
CA GLY A 39 -17.71 -3.24 4.70
C GLY A 39 -16.69 -3.28 5.85
N ASN A 40 -15.47 -3.77 5.61
CA ASN A 40 -14.43 -3.78 6.64
C ASN A 40 -13.80 -2.40 6.82
N SER A 41 -13.22 -2.16 7.99
CA SER A 41 -12.35 -1.01 8.22
C SER A 41 -11.03 -1.15 7.44
N LEU A 42 -10.37 -0.04 7.10
CA LEU A 42 -9.06 -0.06 6.40
C LEU A 42 -8.04 -0.92 7.14
N LYS A 43 -7.96 -0.77 8.46
CA LYS A 43 -7.07 -1.55 9.30
C LYS A 43 -7.37 -3.06 9.21
N SER A 44 -8.64 -3.44 9.28
CA SER A 44 -9.05 -4.84 9.13
C SER A 44 -8.76 -5.38 7.74
N ALA A 45 -9.02 -4.58 6.70
CA ALA A 45 -8.76 -4.96 5.30
C ALA A 45 -7.26 -5.19 5.04
N ILE A 46 -6.39 -4.33 5.57
CA ILE A 46 -4.92 -4.51 5.52
C ILE A 46 -4.53 -5.80 6.24
N ILE A 47 -5.05 -6.06 7.45
CA ILE A 47 -4.75 -7.29 8.20
C ILE A 47 -5.15 -8.53 7.40
N PHE A 48 -6.35 -8.56 6.82
CA PHE A 48 -6.80 -9.70 6.03
C PHE A 48 -5.95 -9.90 4.77
N ALA A 49 -5.69 -8.83 4.00
CA ALA A 49 -4.84 -8.94 2.83
C ALA A 49 -3.42 -9.41 3.16
N TYR A 50 -2.84 -8.92 4.27
CA TYR A 50 -1.49 -9.32 4.68
C TYR A 50 -1.44 -10.74 5.24
N THR A 51 -2.55 -11.22 5.80
CA THR A 51 -2.67 -12.61 6.26
C THR A 51 -2.75 -13.56 5.06
N ASP A 52 -3.48 -13.18 4.02
CA ASP A 52 -3.63 -13.99 2.80
C ASP A 52 -2.33 -14.07 1.97
N TYR A 53 -1.45 -13.08 2.09
CA TYR A 53 -0.13 -13.01 1.43
C TYR A 53 1.03 -12.97 2.44
N ILE A 54 0.92 -13.77 3.51
CA ILE A 54 1.81 -13.65 4.69
C ILE A 54 3.29 -13.91 4.38
N GLU A 55 3.61 -14.83 3.46
CA GLU A 55 4.99 -15.16 3.11
C GLU A 55 5.66 -14.01 2.35
N GLU A 56 4.96 -13.42 1.38
CA GLU A 56 5.41 -12.23 0.64
C GLU A 56 5.58 -11.03 1.58
N VAL A 57 4.59 -10.81 2.44
CA VAL A 57 4.60 -9.70 3.39
C VAL A 57 5.74 -9.83 4.39
N ARG A 58 5.99 -11.04 4.91
CA ARG A 58 7.13 -11.31 5.80
C ARG A 58 8.47 -11.12 5.11
N GLY A 59 8.61 -11.63 3.88
CA GLY A 59 9.86 -11.53 3.11
C GLY A 59 10.25 -10.10 2.76
N LYS A 60 9.28 -9.18 2.71
CA LYS A 60 9.49 -7.76 2.34
C LYS A 60 8.85 -6.81 3.37
N LYS A 61 8.98 -7.16 4.66
CA LYS A 61 8.27 -6.50 5.77
C LYS A 61 8.40 -4.98 5.77
N GLU A 62 9.57 -4.43 5.46
CA GLU A 62 9.82 -2.98 5.45
C GLU A 62 8.92 -2.26 4.44
N VAL A 63 8.81 -2.79 3.22
CA VAL A 63 7.96 -2.25 2.14
C VAL A 63 6.50 -2.28 2.57
N TYR A 64 6.02 -3.42 3.06
CA TYR A 64 4.61 -3.56 3.42
C TYR A 64 4.24 -2.79 4.69
N SER A 65 5.18 -2.58 5.61
CA SER A 65 4.96 -1.68 6.74
C SER A 65 4.79 -0.24 6.27
N LEU A 66 5.63 0.21 5.33
CA LEU A 66 5.54 1.53 4.74
C LEU A 66 4.27 1.73 3.90
N ILE A 67 3.87 0.71 3.12
CA ILE A 67 2.60 0.71 2.38
C ILE A 67 1.42 0.88 3.32
N SER A 68 1.38 0.14 4.45
CA SER A 68 0.31 0.30 5.44
C SER A 68 0.26 1.72 6.01
N GLU A 69 1.42 2.29 6.34
CA GLU A 69 1.51 3.66 6.85
C GLU A 69 0.97 4.68 5.83
N ILE A 70 1.34 4.53 4.56
CA ILE A 70 0.85 5.38 3.47
C ILE A 70 -0.68 5.24 3.32
N LEU A 71 -1.19 4.01 3.31
CA LEU A 71 -2.64 3.75 3.21
C LEU A 71 -3.39 4.40 4.38
N GLU A 72 -2.96 4.18 5.62
CA GLU A 72 -3.62 4.73 6.80
C GLU A 72 -3.56 6.26 6.83
N LYS A 73 -2.42 6.85 6.46
CA LYS A 73 -2.20 8.29 6.53
C LYS A 73 -2.96 9.06 5.44
N TYR A 74 -3.07 8.51 4.23
CA TYR A 74 -3.53 9.28 3.07
C TYR A 74 -4.91 8.87 2.55
N SER A 75 -5.40 7.64 2.83
CA SER A 75 -6.65 7.14 2.22
C SER A 75 -7.89 7.92 2.65
N GLN A 76 -7.95 8.45 3.87
CA GLN A 76 -9.10 9.26 4.32
C GLN A 76 -9.26 10.56 3.53
N LYS A 77 -8.14 11.14 3.07
CA LYS A 77 -8.14 12.43 2.37
C LYS A 77 -8.19 12.26 0.85
N LEU A 78 -7.47 11.28 0.32
CA LEU A 78 -7.29 11.11 -1.12
C LEU A 78 -8.19 10.03 -1.71
N GLY A 79 -8.77 9.16 -0.89
CA GLY A 79 -9.44 7.94 -1.33
C GLY A 79 -8.46 6.79 -1.52
N LEU A 80 -8.88 5.59 -1.15
CA LEU A 80 -8.05 4.38 -1.17
C LEU A 80 -7.48 4.08 -2.56
N GLU A 81 -8.34 4.05 -3.58
CA GLU A 81 -7.97 3.79 -4.97
C GLU A 81 -6.85 4.73 -5.46
N ASN A 82 -6.98 6.04 -5.17
CA ASN A 82 -5.97 7.03 -5.54
C ASN A 82 -4.64 6.78 -4.83
N VAL A 83 -4.66 6.41 -3.55
CA VAL A 83 -3.44 6.09 -2.80
C VAL A 83 -2.81 4.80 -3.33
N SER A 84 -3.59 3.76 -3.63
CA SER A 84 -3.12 2.53 -4.26
C SER A 84 -2.39 2.83 -5.58
N GLN A 85 -2.98 3.65 -6.45
CA GLN A 85 -2.34 4.06 -7.70
C GLN A 85 -1.04 4.84 -7.48
N LEU A 86 -1.00 5.74 -6.49
CA LEU A 86 0.23 6.48 -6.16
C LEU A 86 1.34 5.55 -5.66
N ILE A 87 1.02 4.55 -4.84
CA ILE A 87 1.97 3.52 -4.39
C ILE A 87 2.53 2.75 -5.60
N LEU A 88 1.65 2.26 -6.47
CA LEU A 88 2.04 1.49 -7.66
C LEU A 88 2.91 2.30 -8.62
N ASN A 89 2.57 3.57 -8.85
CA ASN A 89 3.36 4.48 -9.68
C ASN A 89 4.69 4.88 -9.03
N THR A 90 4.76 4.86 -7.69
CA THR A 90 6.00 5.15 -6.97
C THR A 90 6.97 3.98 -7.03
N LEU A 91 6.48 2.75 -7.13
CA LEU A 91 7.28 1.54 -7.28
C LEU A 91 7.73 1.25 -8.73
N ASP A 92 7.20 2.00 -9.69
CA ASP A 92 7.61 1.98 -11.11
C ASP A 92 9.00 2.59 -11.34
#